data_AF-A0A528D7Q9-F1
#
_entry.id   AF-A0A528D7Q9-F1
#
_cell.length_a   1.000
_cell.length_b   1.000
_cell.length_c   1.000
_cell.angle_alpha   90.00
_cell.angle_beta   90.00
_cell.angle_gamma   90.00
#
_symmetry.space_group_name_H-M   'P 1'
#
loop_
_entity.id
_entity.type
_entity.pdbx_description
1 polymer ?
#
loop_
_entity_poly.entity_id
_entity_poly.type
_entity_poly.pdbx_seq_one_letter_code
_entity_poly.pdbx_strand_id
1 'polypeptide(L)'
;VRLPDDIEFDRPGNPLDRHPTWRHVQCPQCGRDARRETDTMDTFVDSSWYFARFTAPWANEPTEPKAADDWLAVDQYIGGIEHAI
;
A
#
# COMPACT_ATOMS: atom_id res chain seq x y z
N VAL A 1 6.66 2.96 5.87
CA VAL A 1 6.50 2.01 7.00
C VAL A 1 6.41 0.62 6.39
N ARG A 2 6.99 -0.41 7.01
CA ARG A 2 6.91 -1.80 6.54
C ARG A 2 6.08 -2.62 7.54
N LEU A 3 5.28 -3.55 7.04
CA LEU A 3 4.57 -4.52 7.89
C LEU A 3 5.57 -5.40 8.64
N PRO A 4 5.24 -5.86 9.87
CA PRO A 4 6.11 -6.78 10.59
C PRO A 4 6.18 -8.12 9.86
N ASP A 5 7.37 -8.73 9.83
CA ASP A 5 7.54 -10.07 9.25
C ASP A 5 7.10 -11.15 10.27
N ASP A 6 7.02 -10.81 11.56
CA ASP A 6 6.64 -11.65 12.70
C ASP A 6 5.20 -11.37 13.17
N ILE A 7 4.22 -11.95 12.48
CA ILE A 7 2.80 -11.72 12.77
C ILE A 7 2.06 -13.04 13.07
N GLU A 8 1.20 -13.02 14.10
CA GLU A 8 0.40 -14.18 14.51
C GLU A 8 -1.05 -14.06 14.02
N PHE A 9 -1.61 -15.17 13.53
CA PHE A 9 -2.97 -15.26 12.99
C PHE A 9 -3.86 -16.24 13.78
N ASP A 10 -3.45 -16.58 15.01
CA ASP A 10 -4.07 -17.59 15.88
C ASP A 10 -5.52 -17.27 16.31
N ARG A 11 -5.97 -16.02 16.17
CA ARG A 11 -7.32 -15.58 16.58
C ARG A 11 -7.91 -14.56 15.60
N PRO A 12 -9.25 -14.57 15.42
CA PRO A 12 -9.95 -13.62 14.55
C PRO A 12 -9.68 -12.15 14.89
N GLY A 13 -9.82 -11.26 13.91
CA GLY A 13 -9.66 -9.81 14.05
C GLY A 13 -8.35 -9.26 13.47
N ASN A 14 -8.09 -7.96 13.65
CA ASN A 14 -6.90 -7.29 13.11
C ASN A 14 -5.63 -7.82 13.82
N PRO A 15 -4.68 -8.46 13.11
CA PRO A 15 -3.46 -8.98 13.71
C PRO A 15 -2.46 -7.85 14.07
N LEU A 16 -2.43 -6.75 13.31
CA LEU A 16 -1.53 -5.62 13.55
C LEU A 16 -1.86 -4.87 14.85
N ASP A 17 -3.14 -4.82 15.21
CA ASP A 17 -3.53 -4.24 16.50
C ASP A 17 -2.99 -5.05 17.68
N ARG A 18 -2.79 -6.35 17.53
CA ARG A 18 -2.32 -7.23 18.61
C ARG A 18 -0.80 -7.39 18.61
N HIS A 19 -0.11 -6.87 17.61
CA HIS A 19 1.34 -6.97 17.54
C HIS A 19 2.00 -6.22 18.72
N PRO A 20 2.90 -6.86 19.49
CA PRO A 20 3.35 -6.35 20.79
C PRO A 20 4.11 -5.02 20.70
N THR A 21 4.86 -4.80 19.61
CA THR A 21 5.75 -3.63 19.48
C THR A 21 5.41 -2.73 18.30
N TRP A 22 5.09 -3.29 17.12
CA TRP A 22 4.95 -2.57 15.85
C TRP A 22 4.02 -1.34 15.89
N ARG A 23 2.86 -1.44 16.57
CA ARG A 23 1.89 -0.34 16.64
C ARG A 23 2.36 0.83 17.51
N HIS A 24 3.32 0.64 18.40
CA HIS A 24 3.77 1.66 19.35
C HIS A 24 4.86 2.52 18.71
N VAL A 25 4.67 3.85 18.71
CA VAL A 25 5.57 4.82 18.06
C VAL A 25 5.61 6.13 18.83
N GLN A 26 6.65 6.94 18.62
CA GLN A 26 6.61 8.34 19.03
C GLN A 26 5.87 9.18 17.99
N CYS A 27 5.05 10.10 18.45
CA CYS A 27 4.40 11.09 17.59
C CYS A 27 5.47 11.95 16.88
N PRO A 28 5.46 12.05 15.54
CA PRO A 28 6.47 12.81 14.81
C PRO A 28 6.40 14.32 15.06
N GLN A 29 5.28 14.82 15.60
CA GLN A 29 5.10 16.24 15.89
C GLN A 29 5.55 16.64 17.31
N CYS A 30 5.31 15.79 18.31
CA CYS A 30 5.54 16.14 19.72
C CYS A 30 6.41 15.16 20.51
N GLY A 31 6.81 14.03 19.90
CA GLY A 31 7.70 13.04 20.50
C GLY A 31 7.11 12.18 21.62
N ARG A 32 5.82 12.35 21.96
CA ARG A 32 5.13 11.54 22.99
C ARG A 32 4.68 10.19 22.43
N ASP A 33 4.36 9.27 23.34
CA ASP A 33 3.84 7.95 23.00
C ASP A 33 2.54 8.07 22.18
N ALA A 34 2.51 7.34 21.07
CA ALA A 34 1.40 7.30 20.13
C ALA A 34 1.24 5.87 19.57
N ARG A 35 0.20 5.70 18.75
CA ARG A 35 -0.11 4.44 18.07
C ARG A 35 -0.17 4.67 16.57
N ARG A 36 0.34 3.71 15.80
CA ARG A 36 0.11 3.65 14.35
C ARG A 36 -1.37 3.36 14.08
N GLU A 37 -1.84 3.78 12.92
CA GLU A 37 -3.01 3.15 12.30
C GLU A 37 -2.66 1.68 12.05
N THR A 38 -3.60 0.81 12.41
CA THR A 38 -3.43 -0.65 12.31
C THR A 38 -4.26 -1.23 11.18
N ASP A 39 -5.21 -0.48 10.64
CA ASP A 39 -5.95 -0.89 9.45
C ASP A 39 -5.05 -0.82 8.21
N THR A 40 -5.29 -1.75 7.28
CA THR A 40 -4.59 -1.80 6.01
C THR A 40 -5.43 -1.16 4.93
N MET A 41 -4.78 -0.64 3.90
CA MET A 41 -5.46 -0.31 2.66
C MET A 41 -6.00 -1.60 2.03
N ASP A 42 -7.18 -1.48 1.43
CA ASP A 42 -7.76 -2.57 0.65
C ASP A 42 -6.93 -2.84 -0.62
N THR A 43 -6.97 -4.05 -1.14
CA THR A 43 -6.18 -4.46 -2.31
C THR A 43 -6.54 -3.69 -3.59
N PHE A 44 -7.72 -3.08 -3.66
CA PHE A 44 -8.09 -2.17 -4.76
C PHE A 44 -7.27 -0.88 -4.77
N VAL A 45 -6.68 -0.47 -3.64
CA VAL A 45 -5.74 0.65 -3.63
C VAL A 45 -4.52 0.30 -4.48
N ASP A 46 -3.96 -0.89 -4.32
CA ASP A 46 -2.79 -1.31 -5.09
C ASP A 46 -3.12 -1.48 -6.59
N SER A 47 -4.25 -2.12 -6.91
CA SER A 47 -4.66 -2.36 -8.29
C SER A 47 -5.21 -1.13 -9.02
N SER A 48 -5.51 -0.03 -8.31
CA SER A 48 -5.99 1.22 -8.92
C SER A 48 -4.94 1.99 -9.71
N TRP A 49 -3.64 1.69 -9.55
CA TRP A 49 -2.56 2.47 -10.18
C TRP A 49 -1.34 1.67 -10.62
N TYR A 50 -1.32 0.34 -10.45
CA TYR A 50 -0.18 -0.52 -10.81
C TYR A 50 0.28 -0.33 -12.27
N PHE A 51 -0.65 -0.08 -13.19
CA PHE A 51 -0.36 0.17 -14.61
C PHE A 51 0.51 1.42 -14.82
N ALA A 52 0.33 2.46 -14.00
CA ALA A 52 1.19 3.63 -14.02
C ALA A 52 2.56 3.33 -13.41
N ARG A 53 2.62 2.51 -12.34
CA ARG A 53 3.90 2.09 -11.74
C ARG A 53 4.78 1.32 -12.71
N PHE A 54 4.20 0.55 -13.63
CA PHE A 54 4.97 -0.19 -14.65
C PHE A 54 5.77 0.68 -15.60
N THR A 55 5.43 1.97 -15.74
CA THR A 55 6.20 2.91 -16.59
C THR A 55 7.57 3.24 -16.00
N ALA A 56 7.73 3.17 -14.67
CA ALA A 56 8.98 3.43 -13.95
C ALA A 56 9.07 2.61 -12.63
N PRO A 57 9.16 1.27 -12.70
CA PRO A 57 8.98 0.40 -11.53
C PRO A 57 10.10 0.48 -10.50
N TRP A 58 11.27 0.99 -10.91
CA TRP A 58 12.47 1.12 -10.09
C TRP A 58 12.69 2.54 -9.53
N ALA A 59 11.80 3.49 -9.84
CA ALA A 59 11.89 4.85 -9.33
C ALA A 59 11.66 4.89 -7.81
N ASN A 60 12.32 5.83 -7.13
CA ASN A 60 12.14 6.04 -5.68
C ASN A 60 10.81 6.77 -5.38
N GLU A 61 10.37 7.60 -6.30
CA GLU A 61 9.07 8.25 -6.34
C GLU A 61 7.98 7.24 -6.72
N PRO A 62 6.68 7.53 -6.49
CA PRO A 62 5.60 6.64 -6.90
C PRO A 62 5.60 6.32 -8.40
N THR A 63 5.96 7.30 -9.24
CA THR A 63 6.18 7.14 -10.69
C THR A 63 7.07 8.27 -11.22
N GLU A 64 7.47 8.19 -12.49
CA GLU A 64 8.16 9.26 -13.22
C GLU A 64 7.19 9.93 -14.22
N PRO A 65 6.84 11.22 -14.05
CA PRO A 65 5.84 11.88 -14.90
C PRO A 65 6.14 11.77 -16.39
N LYS A 66 7.40 11.95 -16.79
CA LYS A 66 7.80 11.84 -18.20
C LYS A 66 7.56 10.44 -18.78
N ALA A 67 7.91 9.39 -18.03
CA ALA A 67 7.67 8.02 -18.48
C ALA A 67 6.17 7.71 -18.52
N ALA A 68 5.41 8.19 -17.55
CA ALA A 68 3.96 8.05 -17.54
C ALA A 68 3.32 8.74 -18.76
N ASP A 69 3.72 9.97 -19.08
CA ASP A 69 3.21 10.73 -20.23
C ASP A 69 3.56 10.07 -21.57
N ASP A 70 4.71 9.39 -21.66
CA ASP A 70 5.15 8.70 -22.88
C ASP A 70 4.44 7.36 -23.11
N TRP A 71 4.08 6.64 -22.02
CA TRP A 71 3.52 5.27 -22.08
C TRP A 71 2.00 5.19 -21.87
N LEU A 72 1.38 6.20 -21.28
CA LEU A 72 -0.06 6.22 -20.97
C LEU A 72 -0.80 7.19 -21.90
N ALA A 73 -2.11 7.01 -22.11
CA ALA A 73 -2.99 5.98 -21.56
C ALA A 73 -2.73 4.57 -22.14
N VAL A 74 -3.19 3.54 -21.43
CA VAL A 74 -3.11 2.15 -21.89
C VAL A 74 -3.96 1.97 -23.16
N ASP A 75 -3.36 1.54 -24.26
CA ASP A 75 -4.06 1.34 -25.55
C ASP A 75 -5.10 0.21 -25.50
N GLN A 76 -4.73 -0.92 -24.89
CA GLN A 76 -5.60 -2.07 -24.74
C GLN A 76 -5.45 -2.67 -23.35
N TYR A 77 -6.58 -2.77 -22.65
CA TYR A 77 -6.67 -3.44 -21.35
C TYR A 77 -7.58 -4.65 -21.48
N ILE A 78 -7.07 -5.83 -21.14
CA ILE A 78 -7.79 -7.10 -21.22
C ILE A 78 -8.08 -7.56 -19.80
N GLY A 79 -9.37 -7.73 -19.47
CA GLY A 79 -9.81 -8.13 -18.14
C GLY A 79 -11.12 -8.90 -18.20
N GLY A 80 -11.44 -9.59 -17.10
CA GLY A 80 -12.71 -10.28 -16.92
C GLY A 80 -13.84 -9.31 -16.55
N ILE A 81 -15.09 -9.71 -16.85
CA ILE A 81 -16.29 -8.89 -16.58
C ILE A 81 -16.54 -8.67 -15.09
N GLU A 82 -15.99 -9.52 -14.24
CA GLU A 82 -16.04 -9.42 -12.78
C GLU A 82 -15.37 -8.16 -12.23
N HIS A 83 -14.51 -7.50 -13.02
CA HIS A 83 -13.82 -6.26 -12.66
C HIS A 83 -14.43 -5.01 -13.32
N ALA A 84 -15.67 -5.08 -13.83
CA ALA A 84 -16.29 -3.99 -14.56
C ALA A 84 -16.82 -2.82 -13.69
N ILE A 85 -16.91 -3.00 -12.37
CA ILE A 85 -17.43 -2.02 -11.40
C ILE A 85 -16.46 -1.88 -10.24
#